data_AF-A0A7S4GNR6-F1
#
_entry.id   AF-A0A7S4GNR6-F1
#
_cell.length_a   1.000
_cell.length_b   1.000
_cell.length_c   1.000
_cell.angle_alpha   90.00
_cell.angle_beta   90.00
_cell.angle_gamma   90.00
#
_symmetry.space_group_name_H-M   'P 1'
#
loop_
_entity.id
_entity.type
_entity.pdbx_description
1 polymer ?
#
loop_
_entity_poly.entity_id
_entity_poly.type
_entity_poly.pdbx_seq_one_letter_code
_entity_poly.pdbx_strand_id
1 'polypeptide(L)'
;EGDAEAVDSQRSVIDLQHFVESTIDSSFKTSREGEMSVVKVTFEGEVRRGRVEEVTYEAVVKVVNELVPVQGLVLRYEDEDGDVCMLTEQTFDDFVDQCKGGSLRVTAAGHRGRRGRVCPGKIWRQLQGEVTHEVIAELMVRHAEVAAVMVERKAWKLDRVAWWWPEKVRPVIAVVVESLRDIPEMTTCRAGLEHVLGEDLAGLGQAVRDVAREFVVQPVEVQKRVAEALSVHLVPLIDRLRGGRRVVCGHGCDERIWGGRMKCRECPDYDLCEGCYEKRGEFHGEHEVPGARSTTRKWTSLWEWGLRTWS
;
A
#
# COMPACT_ATOMS: atom_id res chain seq x y z
N GLU A 1 20.67 -34.07 -58.77
CA GLU A 1 20.98 -32.64 -58.65
C GLU A 1 19.87 -32.04 -57.79
N GLY A 2 19.98 -32.05 -56.46
CA GLY A 2 20.97 -31.37 -55.61
C GLY A 2 20.25 -30.13 -55.03
N ASP A 3 19.61 -30.23 -53.88
CA ASP A 3 20.13 -30.09 -52.50
C ASP A 3 19.82 -28.70 -51.93
N ALA A 4 19.23 -28.70 -50.72
CA ALA A 4 19.33 -27.69 -49.66
C ALA A 4 18.76 -26.28 -49.97
N GLU A 5 18.15 -25.52 -49.04
CA GLU A 5 18.18 -25.54 -47.59
C GLU A 5 17.06 -24.63 -47.07
N ALA A 6 16.70 -24.85 -45.81
CA ALA A 6 15.71 -24.10 -45.04
C ALA A 6 16.22 -22.71 -44.63
N VAL A 7 15.36 -21.97 -43.90
CA VAL A 7 15.59 -20.74 -43.11
C VAL A 7 15.24 -19.44 -43.86
N ASP A 8 14.12 -18.82 -43.50
CA ASP A 8 14.06 -17.42 -43.00
C ASP A 8 12.60 -16.94 -42.88
N SER A 9 11.97 -17.18 -41.73
CA SER A 9 10.67 -16.59 -41.36
C SER A 9 10.73 -15.95 -39.97
N GLN A 10 11.85 -15.31 -39.65
CA GLN A 10 12.00 -14.48 -38.45
C GLN A 10 12.68 -13.16 -38.82
N ARG A 11 12.00 -12.29 -39.57
CA ARG A 11 12.54 -10.97 -39.93
C ARG A 11 11.50 -9.88 -40.19
N SER A 12 10.47 -9.79 -39.34
CA SER A 12 9.45 -8.72 -39.43
C SER A 12 9.21 -7.94 -38.13
N VAL A 13 10.20 -7.81 -37.24
CA VAL A 13 10.09 -6.95 -36.03
C VAL A 13 11.26 -5.96 -35.86
N ILE A 14 12.31 -6.02 -36.70
CA ILE A 14 13.48 -5.14 -36.55
C ILE A 14 13.34 -3.80 -37.31
N ASP A 15 12.33 -3.65 -38.17
CA ASP A 15 12.24 -2.50 -39.10
C ASP A 15 11.38 -1.32 -38.61
N LEU A 16 10.87 -1.38 -37.37
CA LEU A 16 10.17 -0.24 -36.73
C LEU A 16 11.04 0.51 -35.71
N GLN A 17 12.17 -0.08 -35.29
CA GLN A 17 13.07 0.55 -34.32
C GLN A 17 14.02 1.56 -34.98
N HIS A 18 14.40 1.33 -36.24
CA HIS A 18 15.33 2.20 -36.97
C HIS A 18 14.70 3.50 -37.53
N PHE A 19 13.36 3.58 -37.59
CA PHE A 19 12.65 4.76 -38.09
C PHE A 19 12.41 5.83 -37.00
N VAL A 20 12.37 5.43 -35.73
CA VAL A 20 12.23 6.38 -34.60
C VAL A 20 13.58 7.01 -34.25
N GLU A 21 14.68 6.29 -34.42
CA GLU A 21 16.03 6.80 -34.10
C GLU A 21 16.55 7.84 -35.11
N SER A 22 16.07 7.83 -36.36
CA SER A 22 16.54 8.78 -37.39
C SER A 22 15.83 10.14 -37.38
N THR A 23 14.71 10.28 -36.65
CA THR A 23 13.90 11.51 -36.64
C THR A 23 14.30 12.48 -35.51
N ILE A 24 15.14 12.06 -34.55
CA ILE A 24 15.57 12.92 -33.43
C ILE A 24 16.92 13.60 -33.70
N ASP A 25 17.69 13.15 -34.69
CA ASP A 25 19.09 13.58 -34.90
C ASP A 25 19.28 14.77 -35.86
N SER A 26 18.20 15.49 -36.19
CA SER A 26 18.30 16.63 -37.12
C SER A 26 17.38 17.76 -36.71
N SER A 27 17.71 18.40 -35.58
CA SER A 27 17.40 19.81 -35.38
C SER A 27 18.06 20.37 -34.11
N PHE A 28 18.90 21.38 -34.35
CA PHE A 28 19.32 22.44 -33.43
C PHE A 28 20.64 22.32 -32.64
N LYS A 29 21.69 22.75 -33.35
CA LYS A 29 22.71 23.75 -32.98
C LYS A 29 23.79 23.38 -31.96
N THR A 30 24.98 23.22 -32.52
CA THR A 30 26.28 23.55 -31.94
C THR A 30 26.28 24.91 -31.23
N SER A 31 26.43 24.92 -29.89
CA SER A 31 27.02 26.05 -29.18
C SER A 31 27.32 25.74 -27.70
N ARG A 32 28.59 25.94 -27.36
CA ARG A 32 29.23 26.01 -26.02
C ARG A 32 29.43 24.68 -25.30
N GLU A 33 30.68 24.41 -24.95
CA GLU A 33 31.05 23.54 -23.82
C GLU A 33 30.28 24.05 -22.60
N GLY A 34 29.09 23.47 -22.37
CA GLY A 34 28.24 23.81 -21.25
C GLY A 34 28.98 23.46 -19.97
N GLU A 35 28.97 24.38 -19.00
CA GLU A 35 29.40 24.11 -17.63
C GLU A 35 28.63 22.91 -17.10
N MET A 36 29.20 21.71 -17.26
CA MET A 36 28.60 20.49 -16.74
C MET A 36 28.56 20.59 -15.23
N SER A 37 27.36 20.75 -14.70
CA SER A 37 27.16 20.86 -13.26
C SER A 37 27.21 19.47 -12.64
N VAL A 38 27.99 19.34 -11.56
CA VAL A 38 28.16 18.05 -10.87
C VAL A 38 27.06 17.90 -9.83
N VAL A 39 26.25 16.85 -9.96
CA VAL A 39 25.24 16.47 -8.96
C VAL A 39 25.82 15.41 -8.04
N LYS A 40 25.95 15.71 -6.75
CA LYS A 40 26.36 14.79 -5.70
C LYS A 40 25.11 14.25 -5.00
N VAL A 41 24.87 12.95 -5.15
CA VAL A 41 23.71 12.24 -4.58
C VAL A 41 24.17 11.41 -3.40
N THR A 42 23.71 11.72 -2.20
CA THR A 42 23.94 10.88 -1.00
C THR A 42 22.75 9.95 -0.80
N PHE A 43 22.97 8.63 -0.78
CA PHE A 43 21.95 7.60 -0.53
C PHE A 43 22.50 6.53 0.40
N GLU A 44 21.81 6.23 1.51
CA GLU A 44 22.21 5.22 2.50
C GLU A 44 23.66 5.32 3.03
N GLY A 45 24.23 6.53 3.03
CA GLY A 45 25.61 6.78 3.46
C GLY A 45 26.64 6.65 2.33
N GLU A 46 26.24 6.22 1.13
CA GLU A 46 27.05 6.27 -0.08
C GLU A 46 26.85 7.58 -0.83
N VAL A 47 27.92 8.12 -1.42
CA VAL A 47 27.86 9.33 -2.25
C VAL A 47 28.17 8.96 -3.70
N ARG A 48 27.21 9.20 -4.59
CA ARG A 48 27.31 9.01 -6.04
C ARG A 48 27.37 10.37 -6.73
N ARG A 49 27.99 10.44 -7.92
CA ARG A 49 28.16 11.70 -8.65
C ARG A 49 27.69 11.53 -10.08
N GLY A 50 26.82 12.43 -10.52
CA GLY A 50 26.37 12.56 -11.90
C GLY A 50 26.71 13.94 -12.45
N ARG A 51 26.46 14.13 -13.74
CA ARG A 51 26.66 15.40 -14.44
C ARG A 51 25.38 15.75 -15.18
N VAL A 52 25.03 17.03 -15.16
CA VAL A 52 23.92 17.59 -15.94
C VAL A 52 24.46 18.74 -16.80
N GLU A 53 24.02 18.81 -18.05
CA GLU A 53 24.40 19.88 -18.98
C GLU A 53 23.58 21.14 -18.73
N GLU A 54 22.28 21.00 -18.50
CA GLU A 54 21.38 22.06 -18.07
C GLU A 54 20.81 21.74 -16.69
N VAL A 55 20.89 22.69 -15.77
CA VAL A 55 20.42 22.51 -14.39
C VAL A 55 18.92 22.77 -14.34
N THR A 56 18.13 21.75 -14.66
CA THR A 56 16.66 21.75 -14.50
C THR A 56 16.24 20.69 -13.48
N TYR A 57 15.04 20.85 -12.91
CA TYR A 57 14.48 19.89 -11.96
C TYR A 57 14.39 18.49 -12.58
N GLU A 58 13.91 18.40 -13.82
CA GLU A 58 13.76 17.15 -14.55
C GLU A 58 15.12 16.49 -14.81
N ALA A 59 16.14 17.27 -15.21
CA ALA A 59 17.48 16.76 -15.48
C ALA A 59 18.13 16.20 -14.20
N VAL A 60 17.99 16.90 -13.07
CA VAL A 60 18.51 16.45 -11.77
C VAL A 60 17.80 15.18 -11.30
N VAL A 61 16.47 15.13 -11.39
CA VAL A 61 15.68 13.94 -11.02
C VAL A 61 16.04 12.74 -11.90
N LYS A 62 16.22 12.95 -13.21
CA LYS A 62 16.65 11.91 -14.15
C LYS A 62 18.01 11.33 -13.75
N VAL A 63 19.01 12.17 -13.51
CA VAL A 63 20.35 11.73 -13.07
C VAL A 63 20.29 11.00 -11.73
N VAL A 64 19.45 11.45 -10.79
CA VAL A 64 19.27 10.76 -9.51
C VAL A 64 18.67 9.36 -9.69
N ASN A 65 17.66 9.20 -10.54
CA ASN A 65 17.05 7.91 -10.83
C ASN A 65 18.00 6.95 -11.58
N GLU A 66 18.88 7.47 -12.43
CA GLU A 66 19.94 6.69 -13.09
C GLU A 66 21.00 6.22 -12.08
N LEU A 67 21.41 7.09 -11.15
CA LEU A 67 22.40 6.77 -10.13
C LEU A 67 21.85 5.89 -9.00
N VAL A 68 20.55 5.96 -8.74
CA VAL A 68 19.85 5.23 -7.67
C VAL A 68 18.55 4.66 -8.25
N PRO A 69 18.56 3.44 -8.83
CA PRO A 69 17.40 2.85 -9.50
C PRO A 69 16.40 2.26 -8.50
N VAL A 70 15.92 3.08 -7.57
CA VAL A 70 14.93 2.72 -6.55
C VAL A 70 13.69 3.58 -6.76
N GLN A 71 12.51 2.96 -6.79
CA GLN A 71 11.27 3.71 -6.94
C GLN A 71 10.87 4.43 -5.63
N GLY A 72 10.23 5.59 -5.76
CA GLY A 72 9.71 6.34 -4.63
C GLY A 72 10.81 7.00 -3.80
N LEU A 73 11.79 7.63 -4.44
CA LEU A 73 12.77 8.46 -3.74
C LEU A 73 12.14 9.78 -3.30
N VAL A 74 12.53 10.25 -2.11
CA VAL A 74 12.29 11.61 -1.64
C VAL A 74 13.63 12.32 -1.65
N LEU A 75 13.73 13.34 -2.47
CA LEU A 75 14.94 14.15 -2.63
C LEU A 75 14.91 15.31 -1.64
N ARG A 76 16.04 15.57 -0.99
CA ARG A 76 16.20 16.64 -0.01
C ARG A 76 17.50 17.40 -0.24
N TYR A 77 17.53 18.67 0.13
CA TYR A 77 18.73 19.50 0.12
C TYR A 77 18.81 20.27 1.44
N GLU A 78 20.00 20.79 1.76
CA GLU A 78 20.24 21.65 2.92
C GLU A 78 20.28 23.10 2.43
N ASP A 79 19.54 23.99 3.08
CA ASP A 79 19.49 25.41 2.73
C ASP A 79 20.60 26.25 3.41
N GLU A 80 20.55 27.58 3.25
CA GLU A 80 21.58 28.49 3.80
C GLU A 80 21.62 28.48 5.33
N ASP A 81 20.50 28.12 5.97
CA ASP A 81 20.33 28.08 7.41
C ASP A 81 20.65 26.69 8.00
N GLY A 82 20.96 25.71 7.14
CA GLY A 82 21.24 24.33 7.53
C GLY A 82 19.97 23.47 7.69
N ASP A 83 18.82 23.95 7.27
CA ASP A 83 17.56 23.23 7.34
C ASP A 83 17.40 22.29 6.14
N VAL A 84 16.83 21.10 6.40
CA VAL A 84 16.67 20.07 5.38
C VAL A 84 15.32 20.24 4.67
N CYS A 85 15.37 20.81 3.47
CA CYS A 85 14.23 21.07 2.61
C CYS A 85 13.96 19.91 1.64
N MET A 86 12.71 19.73 1.23
CA MET A 86 12.34 18.74 0.20
C MET A 86 12.55 19.36 -1.18
N LEU A 87 13.23 18.65 -2.08
CA LEU A 87 13.41 19.09 -3.46
C LEU A 87 12.12 18.82 -4.25
N THR A 88 11.45 19.89 -4.65
CA THR A 88 10.28 19.90 -5.52
C THR A 88 10.50 20.93 -6.63
N GLU A 89 9.65 20.91 -7.66
CA GLU A 89 9.67 21.93 -8.73
C GLU A 89 9.57 23.36 -8.18
N GLN A 90 8.79 23.57 -7.10
CA GLN A 90 8.59 24.89 -6.48
C GLN A 90 9.78 25.38 -5.64
N THR A 91 10.62 24.46 -5.16
CA THR A 91 11.78 24.77 -4.30
C THR A 91 13.09 24.60 -5.07
N PHE A 92 13.01 24.44 -6.39
CA PHE A 92 14.17 24.11 -7.21
C PHE A 92 15.10 25.32 -7.36
N ASP A 93 14.54 26.52 -7.54
CA ASP A 93 15.33 27.75 -7.65
C ASP A 93 16.15 27.99 -6.37
N ASP A 94 15.52 27.84 -5.21
CA ASP A 94 16.20 27.92 -3.90
C ASP A 94 17.35 26.92 -3.81
N PHE A 95 17.17 25.70 -4.32
CA PHE A 95 18.18 24.64 -4.33
C PHE A 95 19.37 24.97 -5.25
N VAL A 96 19.12 25.59 -6.40
CA VAL A 96 20.18 26.04 -7.30
C VAL A 96 20.97 27.18 -6.66
N ASP A 97 20.30 28.10 -5.97
CA ASP A 97 20.93 29.23 -5.27
C ASP A 97 21.84 28.80 -4.10
N GLN A 98 21.58 27.63 -3.50
CA GLN A 98 22.48 27.03 -2.49
C GLN A 98 23.85 26.61 -3.05
N CYS A 99 24.00 26.53 -4.36
CA CYS A 99 25.18 25.95 -4.99
C CYS A 99 26.34 26.94 -5.15
N LYS A 100 26.71 27.64 -4.08
CA LYS A 100 27.87 28.57 -4.04
C LYS A 100 29.24 27.89 -4.20
N GLY A 101 29.30 26.56 -4.38
CA GLY A 101 30.52 25.76 -4.44
C GLY A 101 30.61 24.77 -5.62
N GLY A 102 29.87 25.01 -6.72
CA GLY A 102 30.06 24.31 -7.99
C GLY A 102 29.57 22.85 -8.05
N SER A 103 28.88 22.35 -7.02
CA SER A 103 28.23 21.04 -7.08
C SER A 103 26.90 21.03 -6.35
N LEU A 104 25.87 20.54 -7.03
CA LEU A 104 24.50 20.37 -6.55
C LEU A 104 24.47 19.20 -5.58
N ARG A 105 24.21 19.44 -4.29
CA ARG A 105 24.19 18.37 -3.28
C ARG A 105 22.76 17.99 -2.95
N VAL A 106 22.40 16.76 -3.27
CA VAL A 106 21.08 16.21 -2.96
C VAL A 106 21.24 14.96 -2.11
N THR A 107 20.41 14.85 -1.08
CA THR A 107 20.26 13.63 -0.31
C THR A 107 19.04 12.89 -0.84
N ALA A 108 19.28 11.78 -1.52
CA ALA A 108 18.23 10.86 -1.88
C ALA A 108 17.99 9.95 -0.68
N ALA A 109 16.79 10.03 -0.11
CA ALA A 109 16.31 8.96 0.73
C ALA A 109 15.32 8.18 -0.12
N GLY A 110 15.40 6.84 -0.11
CA GLY A 110 14.20 6.05 -0.37
C GLY A 110 13.09 6.62 0.49
N HIS A 111 11.82 6.55 0.07
CA HIS A 111 10.72 6.90 0.94
C HIS A 111 10.76 5.97 2.17
N ARG A 112 11.63 6.29 3.15
CA ARG A 112 11.36 6.25 4.57
C ARG A 112 10.21 7.22 4.71
N GLY A 113 9.05 6.79 4.27
CA GLY A 113 7.84 7.43 4.71
C GLY A 113 8.00 7.54 6.21
N ARG A 114 7.59 8.68 6.77
CA ARG A 114 6.61 8.53 7.86
C ARG A 114 5.72 7.41 7.42
N ARG A 115 5.92 6.19 8.00
CA ARG A 115 5.45 4.91 7.43
C ARG A 115 4.28 5.24 6.57
N GLY A 116 4.50 5.20 5.26
CA GLY A 116 3.42 5.27 4.31
C GLY A 116 2.59 4.09 4.71
N ARG A 117 1.70 4.34 5.65
CA ARG A 117 0.63 3.48 6.01
C ARG A 117 -0.13 3.54 4.70
N VAL A 118 0.21 2.59 3.84
CA VAL A 118 -0.75 1.55 3.53
C VAL A 118 -1.31 1.08 4.88
N CYS A 119 -2.14 1.93 5.50
CA CYS A 119 -3.22 1.44 6.31
C CYS A 119 -3.90 0.52 5.31
N PRO A 120 -4.20 -0.72 5.69
CA PRO A 120 -5.25 -1.46 5.00
C PRO A 120 -6.42 -0.49 4.76
N GLY A 121 -6.80 0.32 5.76
CA GLY A 121 -7.73 1.46 5.64
C GLY A 121 -7.42 2.60 4.63
N LYS A 122 -6.27 2.64 3.93
CA LYS A 122 -5.98 3.58 2.81
C LYS A 122 -6.10 2.88 1.46
N ILE A 123 -5.63 1.63 1.32
CA ILE A 123 -6.01 0.76 0.17
C ILE A 123 -7.52 0.59 0.14
N TRP A 124 -8.13 0.28 1.29
CA TRP A 124 -9.58 0.18 1.49
C TRP A 124 -10.33 1.51 1.30
N ARG A 125 -9.63 2.66 1.27
CA ARG A 125 -10.22 3.97 0.93
C ARG A 125 -9.99 4.35 -0.54
N GLN A 126 -8.95 3.83 -1.17
CA GLN A 126 -8.66 3.99 -2.60
C GLN A 126 -9.47 3.02 -3.46
N LEU A 127 -9.89 1.88 -2.91
CA LEU A 127 -10.99 1.08 -3.42
C LEU A 127 -12.29 1.89 -3.19
N GLN A 128 -12.59 2.83 -4.09
CA GLN A 128 -13.83 3.62 -4.09
C GLN A 128 -15.08 2.77 -4.45
N GLY A 129 -15.07 1.49 -4.14
CA GLY A 129 -16.14 0.53 -4.42
C GLY A 129 -16.33 -0.40 -3.24
N GLU A 130 -17.50 -1.04 -3.18
CA GLU A 130 -17.80 -2.08 -2.21
C GLU A 130 -16.65 -3.09 -2.20
N VAL A 131 -15.99 -3.26 -1.05
CA VAL A 131 -14.97 -4.31 -0.93
C VAL A 131 -15.71 -5.63 -0.83
N THR A 132 -15.91 -6.25 -1.98
CA THR A 132 -16.56 -7.53 -2.09
C THR A 132 -15.61 -8.65 -1.67
N HIS A 133 -16.17 -9.82 -1.38
CA HIS A 133 -15.37 -10.98 -0.99
C HIS A 133 -14.48 -11.45 -2.15
N GLU A 134 -14.92 -11.29 -3.39
CA GLU A 134 -14.16 -11.58 -4.62
C GLU A 134 -12.89 -10.73 -4.72
N VAL A 135 -12.98 -9.41 -4.47
CA VAL A 135 -11.81 -8.51 -4.48
C VAL A 135 -10.79 -8.93 -3.41
N ILE A 136 -11.27 -9.34 -2.24
CA ILE A 136 -10.39 -9.83 -1.17
C ILE A 136 -9.74 -11.15 -1.56
N ALA A 137 -10.50 -12.08 -2.15
CA ALA A 137 -9.98 -13.35 -2.59
C ALA A 137 -8.87 -13.17 -3.66
N GLU A 138 -9.09 -12.28 -4.63
CA GLU A 138 -8.10 -11.94 -5.64
C GLU A 138 -6.81 -11.36 -5.02
N LEU A 139 -6.96 -10.43 -4.07
CA LEU A 139 -5.81 -9.84 -3.37
C LEU A 139 -5.03 -10.88 -2.55
N MET A 140 -5.71 -11.85 -1.94
CA MET A 140 -5.06 -12.94 -1.20
C MET A 140 -4.20 -13.80 -2.11
N VAL A 141 -4.71 -14.17 -3.29
CA VAL A 141 -3.96 -14.95 -4.28
C VAL A 141 -2.78 -14.13 -4.84
N ARG A 142 -3.04 -12.88 -5.26
CA ARG A 142 -2.03 -12.01 -5.88
C ARG A 142 -0.85 -11.68 -4.97
N HIS A 143 -1.09 -11.62 -3.65
CA HIS A 143 -0.09 -11.24 -2.66
C HIS A 143 0.27 -12.36 -1.70
N ALA A 144 0.00 -13.62 -2.06
CA ALA A 144 0.22 -14.80 -1.21
C ALA A 144 1.66 -14.89 -0.68
N GLU A 145 2.66 -14.76 -1.55
CA GLU A 145 4.07 -14.86 -1.18
C GLU A 145 4.50 -13.75 -0.21
N VAL A 146 4.07 -12.52 -0.49
CA VAL A 146 4.39 -11.36 0.36
C VAL A 146 3.73 -11.53 1.73
N ALA A 147 2.49 -12.02 1.76
CA ALA A 147 1.77 -12.32 3.01
C ALA A 147 2.49 -13.42 3.81
N ALA A 148 2.94 -14.49 3.18
CA ALA A 148 3.66 -15.57 3.85
C ALA A 148 4.99 -15.10 4.48
N VAL A 149 5.79 -14.30 3.77
CA VAL A 149 7.02 -13.69 4.32
C VAL A 149 6.70 -12.79 5.52
N MET A 150 5.59 -12.03 5.45
CA MET A 150 5.17 -11.18 6.55
C MET A 150 4.73 -11.99 7.79
N VAL A 151 3.98 -13.07 7.57
CA VAL A 151 3.54 -13.99 8.63
C VAL A 151 4.75 -14.64 9.29
N GLU A 152 5.74 -15.10 8.51
CA GLU A 152 6.96 -15.72 9.03
C GLU A 152 7.70 -14.82 10.02
N ARG A 153 7.87 -13.54 9.66
CA ARG A 153 8.60 -12.56 10.48
C ARG A 153 7.87 -12.17 11.76
N LYS A 154 6.55 -12.42 11.84
CA LYS A 154 5.68 -11.82 12.85
C LYS A 154 4.74 -12.80 13.54
N ALA A 155 4.91 -14.09 13.28
CA ALA A 155 4.18 -15.20 13.88
C ALA A 155 4.08 -15.12 15.40
N TRP A 156 5.20 -14.83 16.07
CA TRP A 156 5.27 -14.70 17.53
C TRP A 156 4.32 -13.66 18.11
N LYS A 157 3.90 -12.67 17.30
CA LYS A 157 2.94 -11.65 17.74
C LYS A 157 1.52 -12.19 17.78
N LEU A 158 1.22 -13.21 16.98
CA LEU A 158 -0.08 -13.87 16.99
C LEU A 158 -0.28 -14.63 18.29
N ASP A 159 0.74 -15.34 18.78
CA ASP A 159 0.71 -15.99 20.10
C ASP A 159 0.48 -14.97 21.22
N ARG A 160 1.15 -13.81 21.13
CA ARG A 160 0.91 -12.71 22.06
C ARG A 160 -0.53 -12.22 21.96
N VAL A 161 -1.02 -11.88 20.77
CA VAL A 161 -2.40 -11.39 20.59
C VAL A 161 -3.45 -12.40 21.08
N ALA A 162 -3.23 -13.69 20.83
CA ALA A 162 -4.07 -14.77 21.33
C ALA A 162 -4.13 -14.80 22.86
N TRP A 163 -2.99 -14.63 23.52
CA TRP A 163 -2.92 -14.57 24.99
C TRP A 163 -3.65 -13.35 25.57
N TRP A 164 -3.53 -12.17 24.93
CA TRP A 164 -4.17 -10.93 25.42
C TRP A 164 -5.68 -10.88 25.14
N TRP A 165 -6.15 -11.49 24.04
CA TRP A 165 -7.55 -11.42 23.61
C TRP A 165 -8.11 -12.75 23.06
N PRO A 166 -8.13 -13.82 23.87
CA PRO A 166 -8.56 -15.14 23.41
C PRO A 166 -9.99 -15.14 22.88
N GLU A 167 -10.90 -14.43 23.56
CA GLU A 167 -12.32 -14.32 23.17
C GLU A 167 -12.56 -13.65 21.80
N LYS A 168 -11.61 -12.85 21.32
CA LYS A 168 -11.70 -12.19 20.01
C LYS A 168 -11.01 -13.00 18.92
N VAL A 169 -9.96 -13.72 19.27
CA VAL A 169 -9.15 -14.51 18.32
C VAL A 169 -9.81 -15.86 18.04
N ARG A 170 -10.36 -16.53 19.06
CA ARG A 170 -10.99 -17.85 18.94
C ARG A 170 -12.09 -17.90 17.87
N PRO A 171 -13.03 -16.93 17.76
CA PRO A 171 -14.02 -16.92 16.68
C PRO A 171 -13.40 -16.76 15.28
N VAL A 172 -12.27 -16.05 15.16
CA VAL A 172 -11.56 -15.89 13.88
C VAL A 172 -10.96 -17.21 13.44
N ILE A 173 -10.27 -17.89 14.33
CA ILE A 173 -9.63 -19.17 14.02
C ILE A 173 -10.67 -20.25 13.74
N ALA A 174 -11.77 -20.28 14.51
CA ALA A 174 -12.89 -21.19 14.24
C ALA A 174 -13.48 -20.99 12.83
N VAL A 175 -13.63 -19.74 12.39
CA VAL A 175 -14.07 -19.42 11.03
C VAL A 175 -13.06 -19.90 9.99
N VAL A 176 -11.76 -19.72 10.21
CA VAL A 176 -10.72 -20.23 9.29
C VAL A 176 -10.78 -21.75 9.19
N VAL A 177 -10.87 -22.45 10.32
CA VAL A 177 -11.01 -23.92 10.35
C VAL A 177 -12.24 -24.39 9.57
N GLU A 178 -13.39 -23.74 9.80
CA GLU A 178 -14.63 -24.03 9.09
C GLU A 178 -14.49 -23.83 7.58
N SER A 179 -13.89 -22.70 7.18
CA SER A 179 -13.69 -22.32 5.76
C SER A 179 -12.80 -23.32 5.01
N LEU A 180 -11.89 -23.99 5.72
CA LEU A 180 -10.98 -24.99 5.15
C LEU A 180 -11.55 -26.40 5.18
N ARG A 181 -12.78 -26.63 5.68
CA ARG A 181 -13.33 -27.98 5.86
C ARG A 181 -13.39 -28.79 4.57
N ASP A 182 -13.81 -28.15 3.48
CA ASP A 182 -14.08 -28.81 2.20
C ASP A 182 -12.91 -28.68 1.21
N ILE A 183 -11.70 -28.39 1.72
CA ILE A 183 -10.48 -28.21 0.93
C ILE A 183 -9.46 -29.28 1.36
N PRO A 184 -9.43 -30.47 0.72
CA PRO A 184 -8.59 -31.58 1.14
C PRO A 184 -7.09 -31.22 1.14
N GLU A 185 -6.68 -30.32 0.26
CA GLU A 185 -5.32 -29.83 0.12
C GLU A 185 -4.82 -29.03 1.34
N MET A 186 -5.74 -28.57 2.21
CA MET A 186 -5.43 -27.78 3.41
C MET A 186 -5.68 -28.56 4.72
N THR A 187 -5.82 -29.89 4.65
CA THR A 187 -6.18 -30.73 5.81
C THR A 187 -5.16 -30.69 6.93
N THR A 188 -3.86 -30.67 6.59
CA THR A 188 -2.76 -30.59 7.57
C THR A 188 -2.83 -29.29 8.36
N CYS A 189 -2.91 -28.14 7.66
CA CYS A 189 -3.02 -26.86 8.32
C CYS A 189 -4.33 -26.68 9.09
N ARG A 190 -5.45 -27.22 8.58
CA ARG A 190 -6.72 -27.23 9.31
C ARG A 190 -6.60 -27.97 10.65
N ALA A 191 -6.01 -29.17 10.65
CA ALA A 191 -5.80 -29.94 11.87
C ALA A 191 -4.90 -29.19 12.88
N GLY A 192 -3.86 -28.49 12.38
CA GLY A 192 -3.03 -27.61 13.20
C GLY A 192 -3.82 -26.48 13.87
N LEU A 193 -4.73 -25.83 13.14
CA LEU A 193 -5.60 -24.80 13.69
C LEU A 193 -6.65 -25.36 14.66
N GLU A 194 -7.18 -26.56 14.42
CA GLU A 194 -8.08 -27.28 15.35
C GLU A 194 -7.38 -27.59 16.67
N HIS A 195 -6.14 -28.05 16.62
CA HIS A 195 -5.32 -28.27 17.81
C HIS A 195 -5.12 -26.97 18.60
N VAL A 196 -4.80 -25.86 17.92
CA VAL A 196 -4.68 -24.53 18.54
C VAL A 196 -5.99 -24.09 19.20
N LEU A 197 -7.16 -24.39 18.63
CA LEU A 197 -8.45 -24.12 19.26
C LEU A 197 -8.68 -24.99 20.51
N GLY A 198 -8.14 -26.20 20.57
CA GLY A 198 -8.19 -27.08 21.75
C GLY A 198 -7.26 -26.63 22.89
N GLU A 199 -6.09 -26.08 22.56
CA GLU A 199 -5.00 -25.74 23.49
C GLU A 199 -4.95 -24.25 23.86
N ASP A 200 -6.10 -23.61 24.12
CA ASP A 200 -6.18 -22.18 24.51
C ASP A 200 -5.40 -21.21 23.61
N LEU A 201 -5.38 -21.51 22.30
CA LEU A 201 -4.68 -20.74 21.27
C LEU A 201 -3.15 -20.75 21.38
N ALA A 202 -2.57 -21.65 22.18
CA ALA A 202 -1.13 -21.84 22.25
C ALA A 202 -0.59 -22.31 20.90
N GLY A 203 0.51 -21.70 20.42
CA GLY A 203 1.11 -22.05 19.15
C GLY A 203 0.38 -21.52 17.92
N LEU A 204 -0.57 -20.59 18.08
CA LEU A 204 -1.26 -19.94 16.97
C LEU A 204 -0.30 -19.36 15.92
N GLY A 205 0.81 -18.76 16.36
CA GLY A 205 1.81 -18.21 15.45
C GLY A 205 2.44 -19.27 14.54
N GLN A 206 2.65 -20.48 15.05
CA GLN A 206 3.14 -21.61 14.24
C GLN A 206 2.04 -22.08 13.26
N ALA A 207 0.82 -22.32 13.74
CA ALA A 207 -0.25 -22.79 12.88
C ALA A 207 -0.57 -21.82 11.73
N VAL A 208 -0.56 -20.50 11.97
CA VAL A 208 -0.79 -19.51 10.91
C VAL A 208 0.38 -19.45 9.92
N ARG A 209 1.62 -19.70 10.36
CA ARG A 209 2.77 -19.86 9.45
C ARG A 209 2.60 -21.06 8.55
N ASP A 210 2.18 -22.18 9.12
CA ASP A 210 1.99 -23.42 8.37
C ASP A 210 0.91 -23.20 7.30
N VAL A 211 -0.22 -22.56 7.66
CA VAL A 211 -1.29 -22.19 6.70
C VAL A 211 -0.73 -21.34 5.56
N ALA A 212 0.06 -20.31 5.87
CA ALA A 212 0.60 -19.41 4.86
C ALA A 212 1.60 -20.11 3.92
N ARG A 213 2.44 -21.00 4.45
CA ARG A 213 3.38 -21.80 3.67
C ARG A 213 2.65 -22.81 2.78
N GLU A 214 1.68 -23.54 3.35
CA GLU A 214 0.88 -24.51 2.61
C GLU A 214 0.07 -23.83 1.51
N PHE A 215 -0.53 -22.67 1.78
CA PHE A 215 -1.26 -21.88 0.80
C PHE A 215 -0.41 -21.46 -0.40
N VAL A 216 0.80 -20.94 -0.18
CA VAL A 216 1.68 -20.46 -1.26
C VAL A 216 2.12 -21.58 -2.21
N VAL A 217 2.31 -22.80 -1.69
CA VAL A 217 2.73 -23.94 -2.53
C VAL A 217 1.57 -24.60 -3.30
N GLN A 218 0.32 -24.22 -3.02
CA GLN A 218 -0.83 -24.77 -3.72
C GLN A 218 -0.91 -24.25 -5.17
N PRO A 219 -1.49 -25.05 -6.10
CA PRO A 219 -1.90 -24.56 -7.42
C PRO A 219 -2.84 -23.36 -7.32
N VAL A 220 -2.82 -22.48 -8.33
CA VAL A 220 -3.61 -21.24 -8.34
C VAL A 220 -5.11 -21.51 -8.18
N GLU A 221 -5.61 -22.63 -8.71
CA GLU A 221 -7.00 -23.06 -8.59
C GLU A 221 -7.38 -23.37 -7.14
N VAL A 222 -6.48 -23.99 -6.38
CA VAL A 222 -6.67 -24.29 -4.96
C VAL A 222 -6.52 -23.02 -4.14
N GLN A 223 -5.56 -22.15 -4.47
CA GLN A 223 -5.42 -20.84 -3.81
C GLN A 223 -6.70 -20.00 -3.95
N LYS A 224 -7.32 -19.98 -5.13
CA LYS A 224 -8.61 -19.30 -5.36
C LYS A 224 -9.72 -19.87 -4.49
N ARG A 225 -9.90 -21.20 -4.47
CA ARG A 225 -10.90 -21.87 -3.61
C ARG A 225 -10.72 -21.52 -2.13
N VAL A 226 -9.48 -21.55 -1.63
CA VAL A 226 -9.15 -21.18 -0.24
C VAL A 226 -9.45 -19.71 0.01
N ALA A 227 -9.03 -18.83 -0.89
CA ALA A 227 -9.23 -17.39 -0.75
C ALA A 227 -10.72 -17.00 -0.79
N GLU A 228 -11.51 -17.61 -1.67
CA GLU A 228 -12.96 -17.46 -1.74
C GLU A 228 -13.62 -17.92 -0.44
N ALA A 229 -13.34 -19.15 0.01
CA ALA A 229 -13.91 -19.68 1.25
C ALA A 229 -13.59 -18.79 2.46
N LEU A 230 -12.34 -18.35 2.59
CA LEU A 230 -11.92 -17.45 3.66
C LEU A 230 -12.57 -16.07 3.55
N SER A 231 -12.65 -15.50 2.35
CA SER A 231 -13.18 -14.16 2.13
C SER A 231 -14.66 -14.04 2.52
N VAL A 232 -15.48 -15.04 2.20
CA VAL A 232 -16.91 -15.09 2.52
C VAL A 232 -17.14 -15.03 4.03
N HIS A 233 -16.32 -15.73 4.82
CA HIS A 233 -16.53 -15.84 6.25
C HIS A 233 -15.74 -14.81 7.09
N LEU A 234 -14.57 -14.37 6.63
CA LEU A 234 -13.74 -13.40 7.35
C LEU A 234 -14.30 -11.97 7.23
N VAL A 235 -14.90 -11.58 6.11
CA VAL A 235 -15.43 -10.22 5.92
C VAL A 235 -16.49 -9.86 6.97
N PRO A 236 -17.56 -10.66 7.17
CA PRO A 236 -18.58 -10.36 8.17
C PRO A 236 -18.03 -10.41 9.60
N LEU A 237 -17.05 -11.26 9.86
CA LEU A 237 -16.43 -11.38 11.18
C LEU A 237 -15.57 -10.16 11.51
N ILE A 238 -14.72 -9.72 10.57
CA ILE A 238 -13.91 -8.51 10.70
C ILE A 238 -14.83 -7.30 10.95
N ASP A 239 -15.96 -7.24 10.24
CA ASP A 239 -16.96 -6.19 10.42
C ASP A 239 -17.65 -6.21 11.79
N ARG A 240 -17.93 -7.40 12.35
CA ARG A 240 -18.43 -7.55 13.72
C ARG A 240 -17.38 -7.16 14.76
N LEU A 241 -16.13 -7.61 14.59
CA LEU A 241 -15.01 -7.31 15.49
C LEU A 241 -14.63 -5.83 15.46
N ARG A 242 -14.91 -5.12 14.36
CA ARG A 242 -14.70 -3.67 14.22
C ARG A 242 -15.61 -2.83 15.12
N GLY A 243 -16.68 -3.39 15.71
CA GLY A 243 -17.31 -2.84 16.92
C GLY A 243 -17.72 -1.36 16.90
N GLY A 244 -17.98 -0.75 15.74
CA GLY A 244 -18.68 0.53 15.68
C GLY A 244 -20.17 0.27 15.87
N ARG A 245 -20.82 0.97 16.82
CA ARG A 245 -22.31 1.01 16.89
C ARG A 245 -22.86 1.13 15.48
N ARG A 246 -23.91 0.37 15.16
CA ARG A 246 -24.63 0.47 13.89
C ARG A 246 -25.24 1.88 13.83
N VAL A 247 -24.50 2.82 13.29
CA VAL A 247 -24.97 4.20 13.08
C VAL A 247 -25.63 4.22 11.72
N VAL A 248 -26.94 4.36 11.75
CA VAL A 248 -27.79 4.49 10.57
C VAL A 248 -27.97 5.98 10.30
N CYS A 249 -28.04 6.36 9.03
CA CYS A 249 -28.28 7.75 8.66
C CYS A 249 -29.68 8.20 9.12
N GLY A 250 -29.76 9.27 9.89
CA GLY A 250 -31.02 9.79 10.44
C GLY A 250 -31.93 10.51 9.43
N HIS A 251 -31.50 10.62 8.17
CA HIS A 251 -32.20 11.31 7.08
C HIS A 251 -33.05 10.35 6.20
N GLY A 252 -33.03 9.04 6.46
CA GLY A 252 -33.96 8.10 5.82
C GLY A 252 -33.44 7.43 4.54
N CYS A 253 -32.13 7.46 4.28
CA CYS A 253 -31.56 6.41 3.42
C CYS A 253 -31.53 5.06 4.14
N ASP A 254 -31.72 5.02 5.47
CA ASP A 254 -31.68 3.83 6.35
C ASP A 254 -30.44 2.93 6.16
N GLU A 255 -29.47 3.44 5.42
CA GLU A 255 -28.22 2.78 5.11
C GLU A 255 -27.22 2.98 6.24
N ARG A 256 -26.34 1.99 6.37
CA ARG A 256 -25.20 2.07 7.27
C ARG A 256 -24.29 3.21 6.80
N ILE A 257 -23.91 4.10 7.71
CA ILE A 257 -22.98 5.18 7.36
C ILE A 257 -21.59 4.56 7.13
N TRP A 258 -21.17 4.52 5.88
CA TRP A 258 -19.81 4.18 5.47
C TRP A 258 -18.97 5.47 5.34
N GLY A 259 -17.75 5.48 5.87
CA GLY A 259 -16.85 6.63 5.73
C GLY A 259 -17.08 7.77 6.74
N GLY A 260 -17.19 9.01 6.24
CA GLY A 260 -17.35 10.22 7.06
C GLY A 260 -18.68 10.23 7.82
N ARG A 261 -18.62 10.21 9.16
CA ARG A 261 -19.80 10.33 10.03
C ARG A 261 -19.96 11.77 10.50
N MET A 262 -21.08 12.37 10.12
CA MET A 262 -21.42 13.75 10.43
C MET A 262 -22.45 13.80 11.54
N LYS A 263 -21.97 14.03 12.77
CA LYS A 263 -22.83 14.06 13.95
C LYS A 263 -23.37 15.47 14.19
N CYS A 264 -24.68 15.61 14.38
CA CYS A 264 -25.28 16.84 14.86
C CYS A 264 -24.79 17.14 16.30
N ARG A 265 -24.44 18.40 16.59
CA ARG A 265 -23.98 18.78 17.94
C ARG A 265 -25.13 18.94 18.93
N GLU A 266 -26.32 19.19 18.43
CA GLU A 266 -27.51 19.50 19.22
C GLU A 266 -28.38 18.25 19.40
N CYS A 267 -28.46 17.39 18.38
CA CYS A 267 -29.20 16.14 18.45
C CYS A 267 -28.30 14.96 18.90
N PRO A 268 -28.63 14.26 20.00
CA PRO A 268 -27.81 13.17 20.55
C PRO A 268 -27.64 11.97 19.62
N ASP A 269 -28.66 11.68 18.83
CA ASP A 269 -28.80 10.47 18.00
C ASP A 269 -28.99 10.78 16.50
N TYR A 270 -28.60 11.98 16.05
CA TYR A 270 -28.71 12.36 14.65
C TYR A 270 -27.33 12.38 13.97
N ASP A 271 -27.14 11.43 13.07
CA ASP A 271 -25.93 11.25 12.28
C ASP A 271 -26.26 11.21 10.79
N LEU A 272 -25.44 11.86 9.98
CA LEU A 272 -25.56 11.87 8.51
C LEU A 272 -24.36 11.18 7.87
N CYS A 273 -24.60 10.43 6.80
CA CYS A 273 -23.53 9.97 5.90
C CYS A 273 -23.03 11.14 5.04
N GLU A 274 -21.87 10.95 4.40
CA GLU A 274 -21.27 11.94 3.51
C GLU A 274 -22.22 12.37 2.39
N GLY A 275 -22.95 11.43 1.77
CA GLY A 275 -23.93 11.74 0.72
C GLY A 275 -25.18 12.49 1.22
N CYS A 276 -25.62 12.24 2.45
CA CYS A 276 -26.73 13.00 3.05
C CYS A 276 -26.28 14.34 3.66
N TYR A 277 -24.98 14.52 3.91
CA TYR A 277 -24.44 15.74 4.47
C TYR A 277 -24.56 16.95 3.52
N GLU A 278 -24.46 16.72 2.21
CA GLU A 278 -24.62 17.79 1.21
C GLU A 278 -26.03 18.40 1.26
N LYS A 279 -27.04 17.57 1.55
CA LYS A 279 -28.45 17.97 1.66
C LYS A 279 -28.90 18.28 3.09
N ARG A 280 -27.98 18.40 4.04
CA ARG A 280 -28.29 18.58 5.47
C ARG A 280 -29.26 19.73 5.76
N GLY A 281 -29.19 20.82 4.99
CA GLY A 281 -30.03 22.00 5.16
C GLY A 281 -31.49 21.79 4.80
N GLU A 282 -31.80 20.79 3.97
CA GLU A 282 -33.16 20.50 3.50
C GLU A 282 -33.98 19.72 4.53
N PHE A 283 -33.33 18.95 5.41
CA PHE A 283 -34.01 17.98 6.30
C PHE A 283 -33.64 18.11 7.77
N HIS A 284 -32.58 18.85 8.08
CA HIS A 284 -32.16 19.15 9.44
C HIS A 284 -31.58 20.57 9.53
N GLY A 285 -32.31 21.54 8.96
CA GLY A 285 -31.84 22.92 8.74
C GLY A 285 -31.83 23.84 9.97
N GLU A 286 -32.43 23.44 11.09
CA GLU A 286 -32.48 24.25 12.31
C GLU A 286 -31.21 24.13 13.16
N HIS A 287 -30.38 23.10 12.95
CA HIS A 287 -29.17 22.85 13.74
C HIS A 287 -27.91 22.86 12.87
N GLU A 288 -26.81 23.36 13.43
CA GLU A 288 -25.53 23.31 12.74
C GLU A 288 -24.96 21.89 12.81
N VAL A 289 -25.03 21.15 11.70
CA VAL A 289 -24.24 19.91 11.52
C VAL A 289 -22.86 20.32 11.00
N PRO A 290 -21.85 20.46 11.88
CA PRO A 290 -20.58 21.05 11.50
C PRO A 290 -19.82 20.08 10.59
N GLY A 291 -19.19 20.63 9.55
CA GLY A 291 -18.29 19.90 8.64
C GLY A 291 -17.26 19.09 9.42
N ALA A 292 -16.85 17.94 8.87
CA ALA A 292 -16.23 16.86 9.63
C ALA A 292 -15.07 17.41 10.48
N ARG A 293 -15.27 17.56 11.80
CA ARG A 293 -14.14 17.37 12.70
C ARG A 293 -13.90 15.88 12.59
N SER A 294 -12.75 15.48 12.07
CA SER A 294 -12.33 14.09 12.10
C SER A 294 -12.33 13.64 13.57
N THR A 295 -13.47 13.14 14.06
CA THR A 295 -13.50 12.37 15.29
C THR A 295 -13.00 11.00 14.90
N THR A 296 -11.71 10.95 14.56
CA THR A 296 -10.83 9.86 14.93
C THR A 296 -10.87 9.77 16.46
N ARG A 297 -12.02 9.33 17.02
CA ARG A 297 -11.99 8.62 18.29
C ARG A 297 -11.10 7.43 18.00
N LYS A 298 -9.88 7.55 18.52
CA LYS A 298 -8.71 6.69 18.35
C LYS A 298 -9.03 5.21 18.69
N TRP A 299 -9.76 4.52 17.81
CA TRP A 299 -9.69 3.06 17.68
C TRP A 299 -8.47 2.64 16.85
N THR A 300 -7.76 3.63 16.34
CA THR A 300 -6.44 3.44 15.81
C THR A 300 -5.52 2.77 16.85
N SER A 301 -5.79 2.75 18.16
CA SER A 301 -4.94 2.03 19.12
C SER A 301 -4.83 0.50 18.93
N LEU A 302 -5.81 -0.25 18.42
CA LEU A 302 -5.62 -1.71 18.26
C LEU A 302 -4.81 -2.09 17.02
N TRP A 303 -5.07 -1.41 15.90
CA TRP A 303 -4.30 -1.56 14.66
C TRP A 303 -3.03 -0.71 14.61
N GLU A 304 -2.95 0.41 15.32
CA GLU A 304 -1.74 1.21 15.53
C GLU A 304 -0.90 0.70 16.69
N TRP A 305 -1.40 -0.01 17.71
CA TRP A 305 -0.52 -0.69 18.66
C TRP A 305 0.01 -2.00 18.06
N GLY A 306 -0.81 -2.70 17.26
CA GLY A 306 -0.35 -3.67 16.28
C GLY A 306 0.72 -3.07 15.37
N LEU A 307 0.45 -1.98 14.66
CA LEU A 307 1.43 -1.37 13.73
C LEU A 307 2.61 -0.63 14.41
N ARG A 308 2.48 -0.15 15.66
CA ARG A 308 3.56 0.49 16.44
C ARG A 308 4.55 -0.53 17.00
N THR A 309 4.10 -1.75 17.28
CA THR A 309 4.98 -2.88 17.63
C THR A 309 5.42 -3.69 16.41
N TRP A 310 4.95 -3.34 15.20
CA TRP A 310 5.32 -3.92 13.88
C TRP A 310 6.35 -3.09 13.10
N SER A 311 7.04 -2.22 13.82
CA SER A 311 8.36 -1.66 13.54
C SER A 311 9.26 -1.97 14.72
#